data_AF-A0A0C3QIH1-F1
#
_entry.id   AF-A0A0C3QIH1-F1
#
_cell.length_a   1.000
_cell.length_b   1.000
_cell.length_c   1.000
_cell.angle_alpha   90.00
_cell.angle_beta   90.00
_cell.angle_gamma   90.00
#
_symmetry.space_group_name_H-M   'P 1'
#
loop_
_entity.id
_entity.type
_entity.pdbx_description
1 polymer ?
#
loop_
_entity_poly.entity_id
_entity_poly.type
_entity_poly.pdbx_seq_one_letter_code
_entity_poly.pdbx_strand_id
1 'polypeptide(L)'
;MQAIKLQRKYPQVSQEEMFSLIDKFNAITTDTPGRVPKTDVIQALQAQGESYDRVRETLKDVSVDASGKVEVEDWVELNVKLRTQQQAVLPTKAGKVTVKGSNANVSHTINEDERSEFTIHINGVLDGDLDIGKRLPIPTDTMQLFDECRDGLILSKLINDSVPDTIDTRVLNVPKSKPLNAFQITENNNIVIMSAKAIGCSVVNIGPQDIADGKEILILGLIWQIIRKGLLSRVDIKFHPELYRLLYEDETLEDFLKLPPDQILLRWFNYHLKAAGSKRKVNNFSKDVMDGENYTVLLHQLKPDVCSLAPLQTTDLPARAEQVLQNADAIGCRKYLTAQSLLVGNPKLNLAFVANLFNNYPGLEALTEPVPEPVEDFDAEGEREARVFTLWMNSIGVEPGVYNLFEDVKNGVPIIQAFDKLIPGSVIWRRVNKPSAMPTSPVRSMDEDEEGPLPPQGLSRFKAVENNNYAIELAKANKMHIVGIQGADLVDGKKTLILGVVWQLMRMSITQTLASLNPNGRPPSDQDMLRWANETAKKSHPQTTPLRSFKDPAIS
;
A
#
# COMPACT_ATOMS: atom_id res chain seq x y z
N MET A 1 -4.18 -9.56 51.10
CA MET A 1 -3.02 -10.45 50.81
C MET A 1 -2.30 -10.10 49.52
N GLN A 2 -3.01 -9.75 48.43
CA GLN A 2 -2.40 -9.44 47.12
C GLN A 2 -1.48 -8.20 47.14
N ALA A 3 -1.87 -7.11 47.81
CA ALA A 3 -1.05 -5.90 47.96
C ALA A 3 0.32 -6.18 48.62
N ILE A 4 0.35 -7.01 49.68
CA ILE A 4 1.59 -7.38 50.39
C ILE A 4 2.51 -8.23 49.49
N LYS A 5 1.94 -9.10 48.63
CA LYS A 5 2.71 -9.90 47.67
C LYS A 5 3.31 -9.01 46.56
N LEU A 6 2.53 -8.08 46.02
CA LEU A 6 2.97 -7.14 44.99
C LEU A 6 4.03 -6.16 45.53
N GLN A 7 3.89 -5.70 46.77
CA GLN A 7 4.88 -4.85 47.42
C GLN A 7 6.25 -5.55 47.58
N ARG A 8 6.27 -6.87 47.85
CA ARG A 8 7.53 -7.64 47.86
C ARG A 8 8.19 -7.70 46.48
N LYS A 9 7.41 -7.70 45.40
CA LYS A 9 7.90 -7.72 44.01
C LYS A 9 8.35 -6.33 43.54
N TYR A 10 7.68 -5.28 44.00
CA TYR A 10 7.95 -3.88 43.68
C TYR A 10 8.23 -3.06 44.96
N PRO A 11 9.39 -3.26 45.63
CA PRO A 11 9.69 -2.63 46.92
C PRO A 11 9.80 -1.10 46.85
N GLN A 12 9.93 -0.53 45.66
CA GLN A 12 9.93 0.91 45.38
C GLN A 12 8.56 1.58 45.50
N VAL A 13 7.47 0.81 45.60
CA VAL A 13 6.10 1.34 45.78
C VAL A 13 5.71 1.21 47.25
N SER A 14 5.28 2.32 47.87
CA SER A 14 4.86 2.29 49.27
C SER A 14 3.58 1.46 49.45
N GLN A 15 3.30 1.02 50.68
CA GLN A 15 2.11 0.20 50.93
C GLN A 15 0.81 0.97 50.64
N GLU A 16 0.76 2.25 51.01
CA GLU A 16 -0.38 3.14 50.75
C GLU A 16 -0.58 3.39 49.25
N GLU A 17 0.51 3.60 48.51
CA GLU A 17 0.47 3.74 47.06
C GLU A 17 0.01 2.47 46.35
N MET A 18 0.44 1.30 46.84
CA MET A 18 0.02 0.01 46.29
C MET A 18 -1.49 -0.19 46.44
N PHE A 19 -2.08 0.17 47.59
CA PHE A 19 -3.53 0.15 47.76
C PHE A 19 -4.22 1.12 46.81
N SER A 20 -3.71 2.36 46.68
CA SER A 20 -4.25 3.34 45.74
C SER A 20 -4.23 2.85 44.28
N LEU A 21 -3.15 2.19 43.85
CA LEU A 21 -3.05 1.62 42.50
C LEU A 21 -4.07 0.51 42.26
N ILE A 22 -4.27 -0.36 43.26
CA ILE A 22 -5.25 -1.46 43.18
C ILE A 22 -6.68 -0.89 43.14
N ASP A 23 -6.99 0.11 43.97
CA ASP A 23 -8.30 0.75 44.00
C ASP A 23 -8.61 1.43 42.66
N LYS A 24 -7.62 2.13 42.08
CA LYS A 24 -7.75 2.72 40.74
C LYS A 24 -7.98 1.67 39.66
N PHE A 25 -7.29 0.53 39.70
CA PHE A 25 -7.50 -0.56 38.74
C PHE A 25 -8.91 -1.15 38.86
N ASN A 26 -9.37 -1.39 40.09
CA ASN A 26 -10.70 -1.93 40.36
C ASN A 26 -11.84 -0.95 40.00
N ALA A 27 -11.54 0.35 39.93
CA ALA A 27 -12.49 1.37 39.48
C ALA A 27 -12.69 1.36 37.94
N ILE A 28 -11.80 0.71 37.17
CA ILE A 28 -11.96 0.61 35.73
C ILE A 28 -13.09 -0.39 35.43
N THR A 29 -14.10 0.07 34.69
CA THR A 29 -15.24 -0.77 34.32
C THR A 29 -14.77 -1.84 33.34
N THR A 30 -15.05 -3.10 33.64
CA THR A 30 -14.71 -4.23 32.77
C THR A 30 -15.82 -5.29 32.80
N ASP A 31 -15.99 -5.96 31.68
CA ASP A 31 -16.87 -7.12 31.50
C ASP A 31 -16.30 -8.40 32.15
N THR A 32 -14.99 -8.42 32.41
CA THR A 32 -14.29 -9.49 33.12
C THR A 32 -13.63 -8.99 34.40
N PRO A 33 -14.21 -9.22 35.60
CA PRO A 33 -13.64 -8.78 36.86
C PRO A 33 -12.18 -9.19 37.03
N GLY A 34 -11.30 -8.24 37.31
CA GLY A 34 -9.86 -8.45 37.48
C GLY A 34 -9.02 -8.45 36.19
N ARG A 35 -9.65 -8.33 35.01
CA ARG A 35 -8.97 -8.26 33.71
C ARG A 35 -9.52 -7.10 32.88
N VAL A 36 -8.67 -6.14 32.56
CA VAL A 36 -9.08 -4.90 31.88
C VAL A 36 -8.48 -4.85 30.47
N PRO A 37 -9.25 -4.52 29.41
CA PRO A 37 -8.71 -4.29 28.08
C PRO A 37 -7.61 -3.21 28.06
N LYS A 38 -6.59 -3.37 27.20
CA LYS A 38 -5.50 -2.37 27.06
C LYS A 38 -6.01 -0.97 26.75
N THR A 39 -7.06 -0.85 25.93
CA THR A 39 -7.69 0.43 25.59
C THR A 39 -8.16 1.18 26.83
N ASP A 40 -8.82 0.48 27.75
CA ASP A 40 -9.44 1.08 28.93
C ASP A 40 -8.36 1.47 29.95
N VAL A 41 -7.28 0.69 30.02
CA VAL A 41 -6.07 1.03 30.79
C VAL A 41 -5.42 2.30 30.28
N ILE A 42 -5.28 2.45 28.96
CA ILE A 42 -4.70 3.66 28.37
C ILE A 42 -5.59 4.87 28.65
N GLN A 43 -6.91 4.74 28.45
CA GLN A 43 -7.87 5.81 28.74
C GLN A 43 -7.86 6.21 30.23
N ALA A 44 -7.79 5.24 31.15
CA ALA A 44 -7.74 5.49 32.59
C ALA A 44 -6.46 6.24 33.03
N LEU A 45 -5.32 5.98 32.38
CA LEU A 45 -4.08 6.70 32.63
C LEU A 45 -4.05 8.07 31.92
N GLN A 46 -4.68 8.17 30.74
CA GLN A 46 -4.83 9.43 30.04
C GLN A 46 -5.69 10.43 30.83
N ALA A 47 -6.76 9.96 31.48
CA ALA A 47 -7.56 10.75 32.41
C ALA A 47 -6.76 11.23 33.64
N GLN A 48 -5.62 10.61 33.94
CA GLN A 48 -4.69 11.01 35.00
C GLN A 48 -3.55 11.92 34.50
N GLY A 49 -3.57 12.31 33.22
CA GLY A 49 -2.61 13.23 32.62
C GLY A 49 -1.45 12.57 31.87
N GLU A 50 -1.45 11.24 31.72
CA GLU A 50 -0.44 10.54 30.92
C GLU A 50 -0.75 10.63 29.41
N SER A 51 0.31 10.68 28.58
CA SER A 51 0.14 10.67 27.12
C SER A 51 -0.22 9.27 26.62
N TYR A 52 -1.19 9.17 25.68
CA TYR A 52 -1.59 7.91 25.04
C TYR A 52 -0.37 7.12 24.54
N ASP A 53 0.51 7.77 23.79
CA ASP A 53 1.67 7.14 23.15
C ASP A 53 2.69 6.63 24.19
N ARG A 54 2.85 7.37 25.29
CA ARG A 54 3.72 6.96 26.40
C ARG A 54 3.21 5.69 27.05
N VAL A 55 1.92 5.66 27.40
CA VAL A 55 1.31 4.48 28.03
C VAL A 55 1.34 3.28 27.08
N ARG A 56 1.01 3.50 25.81
CA ARG A 56 1.04 2.47 24.77
C ARG A 56 2.42 1.86 24.58
N GLU A 57 3.47 2.68 24.52
CA GLU A 57 4.84 2.18 24.35
C GLU A 57 5.32 1.44 25.61
N THR A 58 5.06 1.97 26.80
CA THR A 58 5.41 1.29 28.05
C THR A 58 4.67 -0.05 28.20
N LEU A 59 3.42 -0.16 27.72
CA LEU A 59 2.67 -1.41 27.69
C LEU A 59 3.31 -2.51 26.82
N LYS A 60 4.16 -2.16 25.84
CA LYS A 60 4.93 -3.17 25.08
C LYS A 60 5.99 -3.85 25.93
N ASP A 61 6.51 -3.16 26.94
CA ASP A 61 7.52 -3.70 27.85
C ASP A 61 6.89 -4.48 29.02
N VAL A 62 5.57 -4.38 29.24
CA VAL A 62 4.84 -5.09 30.31
C VAL A 62 4.41 -6.47 29.84
N SER A 63 4.53 -7.48 30.70
CA SER A 63 4.25 -8.89 30.36
C SER A 63 2.75 -9.18 30.38
N VAL A 64 1.99 -8.54 29.48
CA VAL A 64 0.56 -8.80 29.33
C VAL A 64 0.35 -10.20 28.72
N ASP A 65 -0.61 -10.95 29.26
CA ASP A 65 -0.91 -12.29 28.77
C ASP A 65 -1.40 -12.28 27.30
N ALA A 66 -1.44 -13.47 26.67
CA ALA A 66 -1.88 -13.61 25.28
C ALA A 66 -3.34 -13.19 25.04
N SER A 67 -4.13 -12.92 26.09
CA SER A 67 -5.49 -12.41 25.96
C SER A 67 -5.53 -10.91 25.65
N GLY A 68 -4.40 -10.21 25.78
CA GLY A 68 -4.32 -8.76 25.57
C GLY A 68 -5.05 -7.95 26.65
N LYS A 69 -5.44 -8.58 27.76
CA LYS A 69 -6.03 -7.93 28.93
C LYS A 69 -4.98 -7.76 30.02
N VAL A 70 -4.98 -6.61 30.67
CA VAL A 70 -4.08 -6.22 31.74
C VAL A 70 -4.66 -6.70 33.07
N GLU A 71 -3.86 -7.42 33.85
CA GLU A 71 -4.20 -7.80 35.22
C GLU A 71 -3.63 -6.79 36.23
N VAL A 72 -4.03 -6.91 37.51
CA VAL A 72 -3.57 -6.01 38.59
C VAL A 72 -2.03 -5.95 38.67
N GLU A 73 -1.37 -7.09 38.47
CA GLU A 73 0.09 -7.17 38.51
C GLU A 73 0.75 -6.40 37.36
N ASP A 74 0.19 -6.50 36.16
CA ASP A 74 0.62 -5.78 34.95
C ASP A 74 0.38 -4.28 35.10
N TRP A 75 -0.75 -3.89 35.69
CA TRP A 75 -1.08 -2.49 35.98
C TRP A 75 -0.08 -1.84 36.94
N VAL A 76 0.33 -2.58 37.99
CA VAL A 76 1.36 -2.11 38.92
C VAL A 76 2.70 -2.01 38.21
N GLU A 77 3.09 -3.00 37.41
CA GLU A 77 4.32 -2.97 36.61
C GLU A 77 4.35 -1.76 35.66
N LEU A 78 3.24 -1.49 34.97
CA LEU A 78 3.06 -0.35 34.07
C LEU A 78 3.29 0.97 34.79
N ASN A 79 2.63 1.20 35.93
CA ASN A 79 2.76 2.43 36.70
C ASN A 79 4.18 2.62 37.27
N VAL A 80 4.84 1.52 37.67
CA VAL A 80 6.24 1.55 38.11
C VAL A 80 7.17 1.92 36.96
N LYS A 81 6.98 1.34 35.77
CA LYS A 81 7.77 1.67 34.59
C LYS A 81 7.54 3.10 34.12
N LEU A 82 6.30 3.60 34.13
CA LEU A 82 6.00 5.00 33.82
C LEU A 82 6.72 5.97 34.76
N ARG A 83 6.86 5.63 36.06
CA ARG A 83 7.61 6.47 37.02
C ARG A 83 9.14 6.43 36.80
N THR A 84 9.68 5.26 36.44
CA THR A 84 11.14 5.04 36.35
C THR A 84 11.71 5.38 34.97
N GLN A 85 10.94 5.23 33.90
CA GLN A 85 11.27 5.72 32.56
C GLN A 85 10.94 7.22 32.46
N GLN A 86 11.82 8.07 33.00
CA GLN A 86 11.75 9.54 32.88
C GLN A 86 12.30 10.09 31.54
N GLN A 87 12.87 9.25 30.66
CA GLN A 87 13.44 9.70 29.39
C GLN A 87 12.52 9.48 28.18
N ALA A 88 12.31 10.60 27.46
CA ALA A 88 11.71 10.81 26.14
C ALA A 88 10.98 9.63 25.48
N VAL A 89 9.65 9.75 25.49
CA VAL A 89 8.74 9.58 24.33
C VAL A 89 9.54 9.42 23.04
N LEU A 90 9.48 8.22 22.43
CA LEU A 90 9.92 7.87 21.07
C LEU A 90 10.81 8.95 20.41
N PRO A 91 12.14 8.77 20.25
CA PRO A 91 13.00 9.87 19.83
C PRO A 91 12.53 10.49 18.52
N THR A 92 12.00 11.72 18.63
CA THR A 92 11.48 12.53 17.53
C THR A 92 12.56 13.42 17.00
N LYS A 93 12.90 13.27 15.72
CA LYS A 93 13.88 14.15 15.04
C LYS A 93 13.32 14.58 13.69
N ALA A 94 12.98 15.86 13.56
CA ALA A 94 12.46 16.47 12.33
C ALA A 94 11.15 15.81 11.82
N GLY A 95 10.11 15.74 12.65
CA GLY A 95 8.78 15.22 12.28
C GLY A 95 8.72 13.70 12.09
N LYS A 96 9.67 12.99 12.69
CA LYS A 96 9.87 11.55 12.52
C LYS A 96 9.98 10.87 13.88
N VAL A 97 9.05 9.96 14.18
CA VAL A 97 8.98 9.20 15.42
C VAL A 97 9.68 7.86 15.24
N THR A 98 10.63 7.53 16.11
CA THR A 98 11.31 6.22 16.07
C THR A 98 10.66 5.25 17.05
N VAL A 99 10.06 4.19 16.52
CA VAL A 99 9.41 3.09 17.27
C VAL A 99 10.33 1.87 17.32
N LYS A 100 10.36 1.16 18.45
CA LYS A 100 11.07 -0.11 18.55
C LYS A 100 10.31 -1.21 17.80
N GLY A 101 11.02 -1.95 16.95
CA GLY A 101 10.50 -3.15 16.30
C GLY A 101 10.44 -4.34 17.26
N SER A 102 9.90 -5.47 16.78
CA SER A 102 9.73 -6.70 17.56
C SER A 102 11.02 -7.30 18.11
N ASN A 103 12.19 -6.88 17.60
CA ASN A 103 13.51 -7.24 18.12
C ASN A 103 14.19 -6.00 18.70
N ALA A 104 14.85 -6.13 19.86
CA ALA A 104 15.49 -5.03 20.58
C ALA A 104 16.50 -4.18 19.77
N ASN A 105 17.00 -4.70 18.64
CA ASN A 105 17.96 -4.03 17.77
C ASN A 105 17.37 -3.39 16.50
N VAL A 106 16.05 -3.53 16.24
CA VAL A 106 15.40 -2.97 15.06
C VAL A 106 14.58 -1.75 15.48
N SER A 107 14.83 -0.60 14.85
CA SER A 107 14.04 0.61 15.06
C SER A 107 13.49 1.12 13.73
N HIS A 108 12.32 1.72 13.81
CA HIS A 108 11.46 2.01 12.68
C HIS A 108 10.98 3.45 12.79
N THR A 109 11.26 4.26 11.77
CA THR A 109 10.92 5.68 11.79
C THR A 109 9.63 5.96 11.02
N ILE A 110 8.64 6.52 11.71
CA ILE A 110 7.34 6.92 11.20
C ILE A 110 7.35 8.42 10.93
N ASN A 111 6.81 8.84 9.79
CA ASN A 111 6.61 10.25 9.48
C ASN A 111 5.29 10.73 10.13
N GLU A 112 5.36 11.74 11.00
CA GLU A 112 4.20 12.27 11.75
C GLU A 112 3.19 12.93 10.83
N ASP A 113 3.66 13.66 9.82
CA ASP A 113 2.79 14.31 8.84
C ASP A 113 2.02 13.26 8.04
N GLU A 114 2.70 12.18 7.59
CA GLU A 114 2.03 11.08 6.88
C GLU A 114 0.96 10.42 7.75
N ARG A 115 1.29 10.13 9.02
CA ARG A 115 0.32 9.55 9.96
C ARG A 115 -0.89 10.47 10.13
N SER A 116 -0.66 11.75 10.44
CA SER A 116 -1.72 12.72 10.69
C SER A 116 -2.63 12.88 9.47
N GLU A 117 -2.05 13.10 8.29
CA GLU A 117 -2.82 13.34 7.06
C GLU A 117 -3.58 12.10 6.57
N PHE A 118 -3.02 10.90 6.75
CA PHE A 118 -3.74 9.67 6.46
C PHE A 118 -4.87 9.43 7.47
N THR A 119 -4.68 9.75 8.75
CA THR A 119 -5.76 9.69 9.75
C THR A 119 -6.88 10.68 9.41
N ILE A 120 -6.55 11.92 9.01
CA ILE A 120 -7.53 12.92 8.57
C ILE A 120 -8.34 12.39 7.39
N HIS A 121 -7.66 11.79 6.41
CA HIS A 121 -8.34 11.18 5.25
C HIS A 121 -9.30 10.05 5.68
N ILE A 122 -8.85 9.12 6.53
CA ILE A 122 -9.69 8.03 7.06
C ILE A 122 -10.92 8.57 7.78
N ASN A 123 -10.73 9.55 8.68
CA ASN A 123 -11.82 10.19 9.40
C ASN A 123 -12.83 10.85 8.45
N GLY A 124 -12.36 11.43 7.34
CA GLY A 124 -13.22 12.10 6.37
C GLY A 124 -14.00 11.14 5.47
N VAL A 125 -13.38 10.06 4.99
CA VAL A 125 -14.03 9.14 4.03
C VAL A 125 -14.88 8.07 4.71
N LEU A 126 -14.57 7.72 5.96
CA LEU A 126 -15.32 6.72 6.72
C LEU A 126 -16.33 7.35 7.70
N ASP A 127 -16.53 8.68 7.63
CA ASP A 127 -17.49 9.36 8.48
C ASP A 127 -18.91 8.79 8.28
N GLY A 128 -19.61 8.57 9.38
CA GLY A 128 -20.97 8.00 9.37
C GLY A 128 -21.06 6.50 9.06
N ASP A 129 -19.96 5.74 8.98
CA ASP A 129 -20.03 4.28 8.79
C ASP A 129 -20.74 3.58 9.97
N LEU A 130 -21.63 2.64 9.65
CA LEU A 130 -22.49 1.97 10.65
C LEU A 130 -21.73 1.03 11.59
N ASP A 131 -20.64 0.42 11.11
CA ASP A 131 -19.89 -0.61 11.82
C ASP A 131 -18.77 0.01 12.68
N ILE A 132 -18.09 1.04 12.16
CA ILE A 132 -16.93 1.67 12.81
C ILE A 132 -17.16 3.11 13.28
N GLY A 133 -18.34 3.71 13.04
CA GLY A 133 -18.58 5.13 13.33
C GLY A 133 -18.34 5.53 14.79
N LYS A 134 -18.51 4.61 15.76
CA LYS A 134 -18.22 4.88 17.18
C LYS A 134 -16.73 5.08 17.49
N ARG A 135 -15.84 4.70 16.57
CA ARG A 135 -14.38 4.83 16.68
C ARG A 135 -13.86 6.11 16.03
N LEU A 136 -14.72 6.79 15.26
CA LEU A 136 -14.38 8.00 14.54
C LEU A 136 -14.90 9.24 15.30
N PRO A 137 -14.20 10.38 15.24
CA PRO A 137 -12.89 10.57 14.59
C PRO A 137 -11.74 10.02 15.45
N ILE A 138 -10.77 9.39 14.79
CA ILE A 138 -9.50 8.96 15.42
C ILE A 138 -8.61 10.19 15.62
N PRO A 139 -7.98 10.37 16.81
CA PRO A 139 -7.03 11.45 17.03
C PRO A 139 -5.86 11.41 16.04
N THR A 140 -5.50 12.56 15.47
CA THR A 140 -4.49 12.67 14.41
C THR A 140 -3.06 12.77 14.94
N ASP A 141 -2.92 13.10 16.22
CA ASP A 141 -1.66 13.35 16.92
C ASP A 141 -1.14 12.14 17.72
N THR A 142 -1.90 11.05 17.80
CA THR A 142 -1.53 9.83 18.55
C THR A 142 -1.29 8.62 17.65
N MET A 143 -0.72 7.56 18.22
CA MET A 143 -0.57 6.25 17.59
C MET A 143 -1.85 5.41 17.63
N GLN A 144 -2.98 5.96 18.08
CA GLN A 144 -4.26 5.25 18.21
C GLN A 144 -4.74 4.67 16.87
N LEU A 145 -4.45 5.33 15.74
CA LEU A 145 -4.70 4.81 14.39
C LEU A 145 -4.31 3.34 14.23
N PHE A 146 -3.13 2.96 14.75
CA PHE A 146 -2.60 1.60 14.58
C PHE A 146 -3.34 0.57 15.42
N ASP A 147 -3.89 0.99 16.56
CA ASP A 147 -4.68 0.11 17.43
C ASP A 147 -6.09 -0.10 16.88
N GLU A 148 -6.69 0.95 16.30
CA GLU A 148 -8.01 0.87 15.67
C GLU A 148 -8.01 0.03 14.37
N CYS A 149 -6.85 -0.12 13.72
CA CYS A 149 -6.67 -0.95 12.54
C CYS A 149 -6.49 -2.45 12.82
N ARG A 150 -6.28 -2.87 14.08
CA ARG A 150 -5.88 -4.24 14.42
C ARG A 150 -6.88 -5.32 14.00
N ASP A 151 -8.17 -4.99 13.99
CA ASP A 151 -9.25 -5.92 13.66
C ASP A 151 -9.63 -5.97 12.17
N GLY A 152 -8.92 -5.18 11.35
CA GLY A 152 -9.06 -5.15 9.91
C GLY A 152 -10.29 -4.42 9.38
N LEU A 153 -11.19 -3.91 10.23
CA LEU A 153 -12.42 -3.27 9.77
C LEU A 153 -12.15 -1.94 9.07
N ILE A 154 -11.35 -1.05 9.68
CA ILE A 154 -10.98 0.24 9.09
C ILE A 154 -10.29 0.04 7.74
N LEU A 155 -9.32 -0.88 7.68
CA LEU A 155 -8.58 -1.17 6.45
C LEU A 155 -9.50 -1.75 5.36
N SER A 156 -10.44 -2.64 5.73
CA SER A 156 -11.41 -3.20 4.78
C SER A 156 -12.33 -2.12 4.20
N LYS A 157 -12.83 -1.22 5.04
CA LYS A 157 -13.69 -0.11 4.61
C LYS A 157 -12.92 0.89 3.75
N LEU A 158 -11.67 1.20 4.10
CA LEU A 158 -10.79 2.06 3.30
C LEU A 158 -10.49 1.46 1.92
N ILE A 159 -10.34 0.12 1.82
CA ILE A 159 -10.21 -0.57 0.53
C ILE A 159 -11.44 -0.34 -0.35
N ASN A 160 -12.65 -0.48 0.21
CA ASN A 160 -13.89 -0.25 -0.53
C ASN A 160 -14.12 1.22 -0.90
N ASP A 161 -13.67 2.18 -0.08
CA ASP A 161 -13.68 3.60 -0.46
C ASP A 161 -12.77 3.85 -1.68
N SER A 162 -11.55 3.28 -1.66
CA SER A 162 -10.58 3.45 -2.74
C SER A 162 -10.96 2.71 -4.03
N VAL A 163 -11.51 1.50 -3.90
CA VAL A 163 -12.00 0.68 -5.01
C VAL A 163 -13.33 0.03 -4.58
N PRO A 164 -14.47 0.62 -4.97
CA PRO A 164 -15.79 0.11 -4.63
C PRO A 164 -15.99 -1.37 -5.00
N ASP A 165 -16.82 -2.05 -4.22
CA ASP A 165 -17.22 -3.46 -4.41
C ASP A 165 -16.07 -4.48 -4.39
N THR A 166 -14.90 -4.11 -3.85
CA THR A 166 -13.76 -5.05 -3.69
C THR A 166 -14.04 -6.09 -2.60
N ILE A 167 -14.60 -5.66 -1.47
CA ILE A 167 -14.90 -6.50 -0.31
C ILE A 167 -16.41 -6.50 -0.08
N ASP A 168 -17.02 -7.68 -0.10
CA ASP A 168 -18.37 -7.86 0.43
C ASP A 168 -18.34 -7.73 1.96
N THR A 169 -18.84 -6.61 2.49
CA THR A 169 -18.75 -6.33 3.94
C THR A 169 -19.51 -7.35 4.79
N ARG A 170 -20.39 -8.17 4.21
CA ARG A 170 -21.10 -9.24 4.93
C ARG A 170 -20.20 -10.39 5.38
N VAL A 171 -19.03 -10.55 4.74
CA VAL A 171 -18.05 -11.58 5.15
C VAL A 171 -17.17 -11.13 6.32
N LEU A 172 -17.22 -9.84 6.68
CA LEU A 172 -16.42 -9.30 7.76
C LEU A 172 -17.05 -9.63 9.13
N ASN A 173 -16.22 -10.02 10.07
CA ASN A 173 -16.61 -10.15 11.46
C ASN A 173 -16.74 -8.75 12.07
N VAL A 174 -17.97 -8.33 12.41
CA VAL A 174 -18.26 -7.04 13.07
C VAL A 174 -18.64 -7.28 14.54
N PRO A 175 -18.06 -6.53 15.51
CA PRO A 175 -18.39 -6.70 16.92
C PRO A 175 -19.83 -6.25 17.21
N LYS A 176 -20.67 -7.17 17.72
CA LYS A 176 -22.07 -6.87 18.09
C LYS A 176 -22.19 -6.41 19.54
N SER A 177 -21.82 -7.28 20.47
CA SER A 177 -21.92 -7.04 21.92
C SER A 177 -20.62 -7.35 22.68
N LYS A 178 -19.73 -8.12 22.05
CA LYS A 178 -18.42 -8.48 22.58
C LYS A 178 -17.34 -8.08 21.58
N PRO A 179 -16.12 -7.79 22.06
CA PRO A 179 -14.97 -7.60 21.17
C PRO A 179 -14.71 -8.87 20.37
N LEU A 180 -14.12 -8.71 19.19
CA LEU A 180 -13.75 -9.81 18.32
C LEU A 180 -12.65 -10.67 18.99
N ASN A 181 -12.73 -11.98 18.80
CA ASN A 181 -11.67 -12.88 19.24
C ASN A 181 -10.51 -12.90 18.24
N ALA A 182 -9.36 -13.47 18.65
CA ALA A 182 -8.15 -13.51 17.83
C ALA A 182 -8.34 -14.22 16.47
N PHE A 183 -9.21 -15.24 16.39
CA PHE A 183 -9.50 -15.93 15.14
C PHE A 183 -10.27 -15.03 14.18
N GLN A 184 -11.32 -14.36 14.66
CA GLN A 184 -12.12 -13.42 13.87
C GLN A 184 -11.30 -12.23 13.35
N ILE A 185 -10.40 -11.70 14.20
CA ILE A 185 -9.44 -10.67 13.80
C ILE A 185 -8.53 -11.19 12.68
N THR A 186 -8.02 -12.41 12.81
CA THR A 186 -7.17 -13.03 11.79
C THR A 186 -7.93 -13.26 10.48
N GLU A 187 -9.20 -13.66 10.53
CA GLU A 187 -10.06 -13.81 9.35
C GLU A 187 -10.25 -12.47 8.62
N ASN A 188 -10.60 -11.41 9.34
CA ASN A 188 -10.73 -10.07 8.77
C ASN A 188 -9.41 -9.60 8.15
N ASN A 189 -8.29 -9.78 8.84
CA ASN A 189 -6.98 -9.34 8.35
C ASN A 189 -6.52 -10.15 7.13
N ASN A 190 -6.91 -11.44 7.01
CA ASN A 190 -6.70 -12.21 5.78
C ASN A 190 -7.47 -11.58 4.60
N ILE A 191 -8.73 -11.17 4.82
CA ILE A 191 -9.52 -10.49 3.79
C ILE A 191 -8.86 -9.18 3.37
N VAL A 192 -8.36 -8.38 4.33
CA VAL A 192 -7.62 -7.14 4.04
C VAL A 192 -6.42 -7.41 3.14
N ILE A 193 -5.55 -8.36 3.49
CA ILE A 193 -4.33 -8.67 2.73
C ILE A 193 -4.67 -9.16 1.31
N MET A 194 -5.64 -10.07 1.19
CA MET A 194 -6.03 -10.62 -0.11
C MET A 194 -6.70 -9.57 -1.01
N SER A 195 -7.50 -8.69 -0.43
CA SER A 195 -8.19 -7.63 -1.15
C SER A 195 -7.23 -6.51 -1.57
N ALA A 196 -6.31 -6.11 -0.68
CA ALA A 196 -5.23 -5.19 -1.00
C ALA A 196 -4.37 -5.72 -2.17
N LYS A 197 -4.04 -7.02 -2.16
CA LYS A 197 -3.34 -7.68 -3.27
C LYS A 197 -4.16 -7.64 -4.56
N ALA A 198 -5.47 -7.87 -4.50
CA ALA A 198 -6.35 -7.85 -5.68
C ALA A 198 -6.45 -6.46 -6.35
N ILE A 199 -6.42 -5.37 -5.57
CA ILE A 199 -6.41 -4.01 -6.10
C ILE A 199 -5.02 -3.53 -6.56
N GLY A 200 -3.98 -4.35 -6.34
CA GLY A 200 -2.61 -4.10 -6.80
C GLY A 200 -1.69 -3.44 -5.78
N CYS A 201 -2.01 -3.49 -4.49
CA CYS A 201 -1.04 -3.16 -3.44
C CYS A 201 0.02 -4.26 -3.31
N SER A 202 1.27 -3.86 -3.06
CA SER A 202 2.36 -4.76 -2.73
C SER A 202 2.30 -5.12 -1.23
N VAL A 203 1.87 -6.35 -0.95
CA VAL A 203 1.69 -6.90 0.41
C VAL A 203 2.69 -8.00 0.76
N VAL A 204 3.81 -8.09 0.05
CA VAL A 204 4.78 -9.21 0.17
C VAL A 204 5.37 -9.32 1.59
N ASN A 205 5.52 -8.20 2.29
CA ASN A 205 6.18 -8.13 3.60
C ASN A 205 5.20 -7.86 4.76
N ILE A 206 3.89 -8.09 4.57
CA ILE A 206 2.87 -7.87 5.59
C ILE A 206 1.88 -9.04 5.61
N GLY A 207 1.72 -9.64 6.78
CA GLY A 207 0.75 -10.71 7.04
C GLY A 207 -0.39 -10.28 7.97
N PRO A 208 -1.42 -11.14 8.14
CA PRO A 208 -2.56 -10.86 9.01
C PRO A 208 -2.16 -10.61 10.47
N GLN A 209 -1.14 -11.31 10.95
CA GLN A 209 -0.62 -11.16 12.31
C GLN A 209 0.06 -9.81 12.51
N ASP A 210 0.75 -9.28 11.49
CA ASP A 210 1.41 -7.97 11.59
C ASP A 210 0.38 -6.84 11.79
N ILE A 211 -0.80 -6.98 11.17
CA ILE A 211 -1.93 -6.06 11.35
C ILE A 211 -2.52 -6.25 12.76
N ALA A 212 -2.79 -7.49 13.19
CA ALA A 212 -3.34 -7.78 14.53
C ALA A 212 -2.43 -7.29 15.66
N ASP A 213 -1.11 -7.40 15.49
CA ASP A 213 -0.10 -6.92 16.42
C ASP A 213 0.00 -5.39 16.45
N GLY A 214 -0.53 -4.70 15.43
CA GLY A 214 -0.48 -3.25 15.32
C GLY A 214 0.87 -2.71 14.85
N LYS A 215 1.57 -3.44 13.96
CA LYS A 215 2.91 -3.04 13.45
C LYS A 215 2.81 -1.76 12.63
N GLU A 216 3.29 -0.67 13.20
CA GLU A 216 2.93 0.68 12.78
C GLU A 216 3.41 1.01 11.35
N ILE A 217 4.67 0.67 11.01
CA ILE A 217 5.21 0.93 9.66
C ILE A 217 4.48 0.15 8.59
N LEU A 218 4.13 -1.11 8.87
CA LEU A 218 3.48 -1.98 7.89
C LEU A 218 2.05 -1.51 7.64
N ILE A 219 1.32 -1.16 8.70
CA ILE A 219 -0.03 -0.60 8.60
C ILE A 219 -0.01 0.74 7.88
N LEU A 220 0.90 1.67 8.23
CA LEU A 220 0.99 2.98 7.57
C LEU A 220 1.36 2.85 6.09
N GLY A 221 2.26 1.93 5.77
CA GLY A 221 2.64 1.62 4.38
C GLY A 221 1.46 1.04 3.59
N LEU A 222 0.65 0.17 4.19
CA LEU A 222 -0.55 -0.39 3.57
C LEU A 222 -1.62 0.69 3.34
N ILE A 223 -1.90 1.53 4.36
CA ILE A 223 -2.84 2.66 4.25
C ILE A 223 -2.45 3.56 3.08
N TRP A 224 -1.17 3.95 2.97
CA TRP A 224 -0.69 4.75 1.85
C TRP A 224 -0.96 4.07 0.50
N GLN A 225 -0.68 2.77 0.37
CA GLN A 225 -0.88 2.07 -0.89
C GLN A 225 -2.36 2.01 -1.30
N ILE A 226 -3.26 1.85 -0.33
CA ILE A 226 -4.72 1.87 -0.56
C ILE A 226 -5.16 3.27 -1.01
N ILE A 227 -4.81 4.32 -0.25
CA ILE A 227 -5.13 5.72 -0.59
C ILE A 227 -4.58 6.09 -1.97
N ARG A 228 -3.32 5.75 -2.24
CA ARG A 228 -2.67 5.99 -3.54
C ARG A 228 -3.46 5.32 -4.66
N LYS A 229 -3.95 4.10 -4.44
CA LYS A 229 -4.75 3.39 -5.45
C LYS A 229 -6.06 4.12 -5.74
N GLY A 230 -6.78 4.56 -4.70
CA GLY A 230 -8.05 5.29 -4.87
C GLY A 230 -7.88 6.67 -5.52
N LEU A 231 -6.81 7.40 -5.20
CA LEU A 231 -6.52 8.69 -5.80
C LEU A 231 -6.14 8.60 -7.27
N LEU A 232 -5.34 7.59 -7.62
CA LEU A 232 -4.77 7.44 -8.97
C LEU A 232 -5.64 6.63 -9.93
N SER A 233 -6.59 5.83 -9.43
CA SER A 233 -7.50 5.04 -10.28
C SER A 233 -8.43 5.92 -11.14
N ARG A 234 -8.68 7.16 -10.70
CA ARG A 234 -9.47 8.14 -11.42
C ARG A 234 -8.67 8.87 -12.50
N VAL A 235 -7.35 8.83 -12.46
CA VAL A 235 -6.45 9.47 -13.45
C VAL A 235 -6.29 8.54 -14.64
N ASP A 236 -7.38 8.34 -15.39
CA ASP A 236 -7.44 7.44 -16.55
C ASP A 236 -8.27 8.10 -17.67
N ILE A 237 -7.91 7.84 -18.93
CA ILE A 237 -8.60 8.44 -20.08
C ILE A 237 -10.07 8.02 -20.17
N LYS A 238 -10.43 6.87 -19.59
CA LYS A 238 -11.82 6.40 -19.51
C LYS A 238 -12.70 7.35 -18.72
N PHE A 239 -12.14 7.98 -17.69
CA PHE A 239 -12.83 8.98 -16.87
C PHE A 239 -12.57 10.41 -17.35
N HIS A 240 -11.40 10.66 -17.92
CA HIS A 240 -10.96 11.97 -18.41
C HIS A 240 -10.44 11.90 -19.85
N PRO A 241 -11.33 11.84 -20.86
CA PRO A 241 -10.93 11.83 -22.28
C PRO A 241 -10.03 13.01 -22.67
N GLU A 242 -10.19 14.14 -21.98
CA GLU A 242 -9.39 15.35 -22.13
C GLU A 242 -7.87 15.14 -21.93
N LEU A 243 -7.46 14.05 -21.25
CA LEU A 243 -6.05 13.67 -21.09
C LEU A 243 -5.34 13.48 -22.42
N TYR A 244 -6.07 13.30 -23.52
CA TYR A 244 -5.52 13.29 -24.87
C TYR A 244 -4.67 14.55 -25.20
N ARG A 245 -4.94 15.70 -24.57
CA ARG A 245 -4.14 16.92 -24.75
C ARG A 245 -2.74 16.86 -24.15
N LEU A 246 -2.46 15.85 -23.33
CA LEU A 246 -1.16 15.67 -22.68
C LEU A 246 -0.19 14.82 -23.51
N LEU A 247 -0.61 14.35 -24.68
CA LEU A 247 0.26 13.66 -25.63
C LEU A 247 1.31 14.63 -26.19
N TYR A 248 2.53 14.14 -26.35
CA TYR A 248 3.53 14.84 -27.14
C TYR A 248 3.30 14.61 -28.64
N GLU A 249 3.86 15.49 -29.49
CA GLU A 249 3.65 15.45 -30.95
C GLU A 249 4.10 14.13 -31.60
N ASP A 250 5.11 13.47 -31.03
CA ASP A 250 5.68 12.21 -31.53
C ASP A 250 5.19 10.96 -30.76
N GLU A 251 4.14 11.08 -29.95
CA GLU A 251 3.69 10.01 -29.06
C GLU A 251 2.31 9.50 -29.45
N THR A 252 2.13 8.18 -29.44
CA THR A 252 0.82 7.57 -29.68
C THR A 252 -0.02 7.54 -28.41
N LEU A 253 -1.34 7.45 -28.58
CA LEU A 253 -2.24 7.24 -27.44
C LEU A 253 -1.92 5.93 -26.70
N GLU A 254 -1.52 4.87 -27.42
CA GLU A 254 -1.13 3.60 -26.80
C GLU A 254 0.08 3.80 -25.88
N ASP A 255 1.05 4.63 -26.25
CA ASP A 255 2.23 4.91 -25.42
C ASP A 255 1.87 5.75 -24.19
N PHE A 256 0.94 6.69 -24.33
CA PHE A 256 0.42 7.47 -23.21
C PHE A 256 -0.32 6.59 -22.17
N LEU A 257 -1.14 5.64 -22.63
CA LEU A 257 -1.89 4.72 -21.75
C LEU A 257 -1.00 3.74 -20.99
N LYS A 258 0.24 3.54 -21.43
CA LYS A 258 1.24 2.71 -20.71
C LYS A 258 1.87 3.45 -19.53
N LEU A 259 1.70 4.77 -19.43
CA LEU A 259 2.33 5.56 -18.38
C LEU A 259 1.67 5.29 -17.02
N PRO A 260 2.46 5.19 -15.94
CA PRO A 260 1.89 5.13 -14.61
C PRO A 260 1.21 6.47 -14.26
N PRO A 261 0.15 6.47 -13.43
CA PRO A 261 -0.63 7.67 -13.17
C PRO A 261 0.15 8.85 -12.60
N ASP A 262 1.22 8.61 -11.83
CA ASP A 262 2.09 9.68 -11.34
C ASP A 262 2.84 10.43 -12.46
N GLN A 263 3.17 9.75 -13.57
CA GLN A 263 3.76 10.37 -14.75
C GLN A 263 2.72 11.16 -15.55
N ILE A 264 1.48 10.67 -15.61
CA ILE A 264 0.36 11.41 -16.20
C ILE A 264 0.13 12.73 -15.43
N LEU A 265 0.13 12.68 -14.10
CA LEU A 265 0.01 13.88 -13.26
C LEU A 265 1.18 14.85 -13.45
N LEU A 266 2.41 14.37 -13.64
CA LEU A 266 3.54 15.25 -13.97
C LEU A 266 3.35 15.96 -15.31
N ARG A 267 2.85 15.27 -16.32
CA ARG A 267 2.54 15.87 -17.63
C ARG A 267 1.43 16.89 -17.52
N TRP A 268 0.35 16.56 -16.81
CA TRP A 268 -0.75 17.46 -16.52
C TRP A 268 -0.28 18.74 -15.82
N PHE A 269 0.56 18.61 -14.79
CA PHE A 269 1.13 19.75 -14.07
C PHE A 269 1.92 20.65 -15.03
N ASN A 270 2.82 20.05 -15.82
CA ASN A 270 3.65 20.79 -16.76
C ASN A 270 2.87 21.40 -17.93
N TYR A 271 1.78 20.78 -18.36
CA TYR A 271 0.88 21.35 -19.37
C TYR A 271 0.35 22.71 -18.90
N HIS A 272 -0.15 22.77 -17.67
CA HIS A 272 -0.65 24.01 -17.07
C HIS A 272 0.45 25.04 -16.82
N LEU A 273 1.64 24.62 -16.35
CA LEU A 273 2.78 25.51 -16.19
C LEU A 273 3.23 26.13 -17.52
N LYS A 274 3.26 25.33 -18.61
CA LYS A 274 3.60 25.80 -19.95
C LYS A 274 2.56 26.79 -20.46
N ALA A 275 1.26 26.50 -20.25
CA ALA A 275 0.17 27.41 -20.61
C ALA A 275 0.24 28.74 -19.84
N ALA A 276 0.67 28.72 -18.58
CA ALA A 276 0.91 29.90 -17.75
C ALA A 276 2.21 30.67 -18.10
N GLY A 277 3.01 30.19 -19.07
CA GLY A 277 4.27 30.81 -19.46
C GLY A 277 5.42 30.60 -18.45
N SER A 278 5.30 29.64 -17.54
CA SER A 278 6.36 29.31 -16.59
C SER A 278 7.57 28.69 -17.31
N LYS A 279 8.77 29.15 -16.95
CA LYS A 279 10.04 28.58 -17.45
C LYS A 279 10.48 27.32 -16.69
N ARG A 280 9.85 27.05 -15.54
CA ARG A 280 10.19 25.90 -14.69
C ARG A 280 9.39 24.68 -15.14
N LYS A 281 10.03 23.51 -15.06
CA LYS A 281 9.42 22.21 -15.30
C LYS A 281 9.50 21.36 -14.04
N VAL A 282 8.43 20.64 -13.73
CA VAL A 282 8.33 19.72 -12.60
C VAL A 282 8.58 18.30 -13.08
N ASN A 283 9.57 17.62 -12.52
CA ASN A 283 9.91 16.23 -12.84
C ASN A 283 9.70 15.29 -11.65
N ASN A 284 9.42 15.82 -10.46
CA ASN A 284 9.15 15.06 -9.25
C ASN A 284 8.27 15.85 -8.28
N PHE A 285 7.51 15.15 -7.43
CA PHE A 285 6.67 15.76 -6.39
C PHE A 285 7.42 15.99 -5.07
N SER A 286 8.70 16.37 -5.14
CA SER A 286 9.54 16.63 -3.96
C SER A 286 10.28 17.96 -4.10
N LYS A 287 11.54 17.92 -4.56
CA LYS A 287 12.39 19.11 -4.71
C LYS A 287 11.80 20.16 -5.65
N ASP A 288 11.10 19.74 -6.70
CA ASP A 288 10.64 20.68 -7.72
C ASP A 288 9.42 21.50 -7.27
N VAL A 289 8.76 21.11 -6.17
CA VAL A 289 7.55 21.76 -5.65
C VAL A 289 7.72 22.37 -4.24
N MET A 290 8.87 22.12 -3.60
CA MET A 290 9.09 22.45 -2.18
C MET A 290 9.13 23.96 -1.85
N ASP A 291 9.29 24.82 -2.85
CA ASP A 291 9.32 26.27 -2.69
C ASP A 291 7.95 26.94 -2.90
N GLY A 292 6.92 26.15 -3.22
CA GLY A 292 5.54 26.62 -3.43
C GLY A 292 5.30 27.44 -4.70
N GLU A 293 6.32 27.76 -5.51
CA GLU A 293 6.16 28.61 -6.69
C GLU A 293 5.34 27.90 -7.77
N ASN A 294 5.72 26.67 -8.09
CA ASN A 294 5.02 25.87 -9.09
C ASN A 294 3.56 25.61 -8.70
N TYR A 295 3.28 25.40 -7.41
CA TYR A 295 1.90 25.29 -6.93
C TYR A 295 1.12 26.59 -7.03
N THR A 296 1.75 27.73 -6.73
CA THR A 296 1.11 29.05 -6.86
C THR A 296 0.66 29.29 -8.31
N VAL A 297 1.55 29.03 -9.27
CA VAL A 297 1.25 29.17 -10.70
C VAL A 297 0.17 28.18 -11.14
N LEU A 298 0.26 26.91 -10.72
CA LEU A 298 -0.73 25.90 -11.07
C LEU A 298 -2.13 26.26 -10.54
N LEU A 299 -2.25 26.60 -9.25
CA LEU A 299 -3.53 26.94 -8.64
C LEU A 299 -4.18 28.16 -9.31
N HIS A 300 -3.38 29.19 -9.63
CA HIS A 300 -3.84 30.34 -10.40
C HIS A 300 -4.28 29.95 -11.81
N GLN A 301 -3.53 29.10 -12.50
CA GLN A 301 -3.90 28.65 -13.85
C GLN A 301 -5.21 27.87 -13.87
N LEU A 302 -5.47 27.05 -12.84
CA LEU A 302 -6.71 26.27 -12.74
C LEU A 302 -7.92 27.11 -12.33
N LYS A 303 -7.72 28.08 -11.43
CA LYS A 303 -8.79 28.94 -10.89
C LYS A 303 -8.29 30.37 -10.70
N PRO A 304 -8.13 31.14 -11.78
CA PRO A 304 -7.54 32.49 -11.72
C PRO A 304 -8.39 33.49 -10.93
N ASP A 305 -9.71 33.26 -10.88
CA ASP A 305 -10.65 34.14 -10.16
C ASP A 305 -10.53 34.04 -8.63
N VAL A 306 -9.99 32.93 -8.12
CA VAL A 306 -9.92 32.63 -6.67
C VAL A 306 -8.48 32.59 -6.18
N CYS A 307 -7.61 31.92 -6.94
CA CYS A 307 -6.23 31.69 -6.55
C CYS A 307 -5.32 32.80 -7.10
N SER A 308 -4.73 33.61 -6.22
CA SER A 308 -3.84 34.71 -6.62
C SER A 308 -2.39 34.28 -6.80
N LEU A 309 -1.64 34.97 -7.68
CA LEU A 309 -0.19 34.88 -7.81
C LEU A 309 0.60 35.64 -6.74
N ALA A 310 -0.08 36.34 -5.82
CA ALA A 310 0.55 37.08 -4.72
C ALA A 310 1.62 36.29 -3.93
N PRO A 311 1.48 34.97 -3.68
CA PRO A 311 2.49 34.21 -2.95
C PRO A 311 3.89 34.21 -3.59
N LEU A 312 4.00 34.45 -4.90
CA LEU A 312 5.30 34.55 -5.58
C LEU A 312 6.16 35.73 -5.07
N GLN A 313 5.55 36.75 -4.48
CA GLN A 313 6.25 37.90 -3.90
C GLN A 313 6.73 37.66 -2.46
N THR A 314 6.19 36.64 -1.79
CA THR A 314 6.52 36.33 -0.40
C THR A 314 7.89 35.67 -0.33
N THR A 315 8.90 36.33 0.24
CA THR A 315 10.27 35.78 0.33
C THR A 315 10.42 34.69 1.39
N ASP A 316 9.59 34.72 2.42
CA ASP A 316 9.57 33.71 3.48
C ASP A 316 8.87 32.42 3.00
N LEU A 317 9.63 31.33 2.89
CA LEU A 317 9.12 30.06 2.34
C LEU A 317 8.00 29.43 3.18
N PRO A 318 8.06 29.39 4.52
CA PRO A 318 6.94 28.96 5.35
C PRO A 318 5.66 29.77 5.15
N ALA A 319 5.76 31.10 5.13
CA ALA A 319 4.59 31.95 4.85
C ALA A 319 4.04 31.69 3.44
N ARG A 320 4.91 31.54 2.44
CA ARG A 320 4.49 31.22 1.06
C ARG A 320 3.79 29.87 0.97
N ALA A 321 4.33 28.84 1.62
CA ALA A 321 3.75 27.50 1.64
C ALA A 321 2.34 27.52 2.27
N GLU A 322 2.13 28.27 3.36
CA GLU A 322 0.80 28.42 3.94
C GLU A 322 -0.15 29.19 3.02
N GLN A 323 0.30 30.27 2.36
CA GLN A 323 -0.52 31.01 1.39
C GLN A 323 -0.95 30.12 0.20
N VAL A 324 -0.06 29.23 -0.27
CA VAL A 324 -0.41 28.21 -1.29
C VAL A 324 -1.54 27.32 -0.80
N LEU A 325 -1.47 26.85 0.45
CA LEU A 325 -2.50 25.99 1.03
C LEU A 325 -3.81 26.75 1.29
N GLN A 326 -3.76 28.04 1.60
CA GLN A 326 -4.94 28.89 1.70
C GLN A 326 -5.64 29.07 0.34
N ASN A 327 -4.87 29.26 -0.75
CA ASN A 327 -5.43 29.25 -2.10
C ASN A 327 -6.10 27.90 -2.42
N ALA A 328 -5.47 26.79 -2.03
CA ALA A 328 -6.06 25.46 -2.21
C ALA A 328 -7.32 25.25 -1.35
N ASP A 329 -7.37 25.82 -0.15
CA ASP A 329 -8.53 25.77 0.74
C ASP A 329 -9.73 26.52 0.16
N ALA A 330 -9.48 27.69 -0.45
CA ALA A 330 -10.51 28.50 -1.09
C ALA A 330 -11.26 27.78 -2.23
N ILE A 331 -10.65 26.75 -2.82
CA ILE A 331 -11.26 25.90 -3.87
C ILE A 331 -11.68 24.51 -3.34
N GLY A 332 -11.57 24.26 -2.04
CA GLY A 332 -11.93 22.98 -1.40
C GLY A 332 -10.90 21.85 -1.58
N CYS A 333 -9.66 22.17 -1.96
CA CYS A 333 -8.61 21.19 -2.28
C CYS A 333 -7.48 21.10 -1.25
N ARG A 334 -7.56 21.76 -0.09
CA ARG A 334 -6.59 21.62 1.01
C ARG A 334 -6.73 20.25 1.69
N LYS A 335 -6.15 19.21 1.09
CA LYS A 335 -6.10 17.85 1.63
C LYS A 335 -4.68 17.28 1.52
N TYR A 336 -4.28 16.44 2.46
CA TYR A 336 -3.02 15.69 2.50
C TYR A 336 -1.74 16.50 2.73
N LEU A 337 -1.70 17.78 2.38
CA LEU A 337 -0.47 18.57 2.38
C LEU A 337 -0.52 19.68 3.43
N THR A 338 0.49 19.70 4.29
CA THR A 338 0.78 20.77 5.27
C THR A 338 1.92 21.66 4.77
N ALA A 339 2.03 22.89 5.29
CA ALA A 339 3.10 23.80 4.90
C ALA A 339 4.49 23.19 5.18
N GLN A 340 4.62 22.49 6.31
CA GLN A 340 5.86 21.80 6.69
C GLN A 340 6.20 20.66 5.72
N SER A 341 5.24 19.80 5.38
CA SER A 341 5.45 18.67 4.46
C SER A 341 5.73 19.12 3.02
N LEU A 342 5.18 20.27 2.60
CA LEU A 342 5.52 20.93 1.35
C LEU A 342 7.00 21.35 1.35
N LEU A 343 7.46 22.08 2.38
CA LEU A 343 8.84 22.54 2.48
C LEU A 343 9.86 21.41 2.59
N VAL A 344 9.52 20.32 3.27
CA VAL A 344 10.37 19.11 3.35
C VAL A 344 10.37 18.35 2.01
N GLY A 345 9.38 18.60 1.14
CA GLY A 345 9.23 17.94 -0.14
C GLY A 345 8.80 16.48 0.01
N ASN A 346 7.83 16.20 0.90
CA ASN A 346 7.32 14.84 1.07
C ASN A 346 6.67 14.33 -0.22
N PRO A 347 7.22 13.30 -0.89
CA PRO A 347 6.74 12.88 -2.20
C PRO A 347 5.33 12.28 -2.16
N LYS A 348 4.95 11.60 -1.08
CA LYS A 348 3.63 10.96 -0.96
C LYS A 348 2.53 12.00 -0.78
N LEU A 349 2.73 12.93 0.15
CA LEU A 349 1.74 13.97 0.46
C LEU A 349 1.58 14.96 -0.70
N ASN A 350 2.67 15.33 -1.37
CA ASN A 350 2.60 16.15 -2.59
C ASN A 350 1.90 15.42 -3.74
N LEU A 351 2.20 14.14 -3.97
CA LEU A 351 1.47 13.34 -4.97
C LEU A 351 -0.03 13.28 -4.66
N ALA A 352 -0.39 13.06 -3.39
CA ALA A 352 -1.79 12.99 -2.97
C ALA A 352 -2.51 14.32 -3.17
N PHE A 353 -1.86 15.43 -2.83
CA PHE A 353 -2.38 16.79 -3.05
C PHE A 353 -2.60 17.08 -4.55
N VAL A 354 -1.62 16.74 -5.40
CA VAL A 354 -1.72 16.90 -6.86
C VAL A 354 -2.83 16.04 -7.45
N ALA A 355 -2.93 14.77 -7.03
CA ALA A 355 -4.00 13.88 -7.48
C ALA A 355 -5.39 14.40 -7.06
N ASN A 356 -5.52 14.89 -5.82
CA ASN A 356 -6.76 15.53 -5.35
C ASN A 356 -7.11 16.77 -6.18
N LEU A 357 -6.13 17.60 -6.51
CA LEU A 357 -6.33 18.79 -7.33
C LEU A 357 -6.79 18.42 -8.75
N PHE A 358 -6.15 17.42 -9.38
CA PHE A 358 -6.55 16.90 -10.69
C PHE A 358 -7.98 16.36 -10.66
N ASN A 359 -8.32 15.52 -9.68
CA ASN A 359 -9.64 14.88 -9.59
C ASN A 359 -10.80 15.88 -9.42
N ASN A 360 -10.54 17.08 -8.85
CA ASN A 360 -11.55 18.13 -8.70
C ASN A 360 -11.50 19.16 -9.84
N TYR A 361 -10.30 19.46 -10.36
CA TYR A 361 -10.08 20.48 -11.37
C TYR A 361 -9.05 20.02 -12.41
N PRO A 362 -9.43 19.16 -13.38
CA PRO A 362 -8.54 18.78 -14.47
C PRO A 362 -8.08 20.00 -15.30
N GLY A 363 -8.97 20.98 -15.48
CA GLY A 363 -8.64 22.25 -16.16
C GLY A 363 -8.29 22.09 -17.64
N LEU A 364 -8.55 20.93 -18.25
CA LEU A 364 -8.37 20.71 -19.67
C LEU A 364 -9.69 20.99 -20.38
N GLU A 365 -9.64 21.68 -21.52
CA GLU A 365 -10.84 21.96 -22.32
C GLU A 365 -11.49 20.65 -22.82
N ALA A 366 -12.78 20.65 -23.14
CA ALA A 366 -13.38 19.50 -23.79
C ALA A 366 -12.81 19.34 -25.22
N LEU A 367 -12.62 18.10 -25.70
CA LEU A 367 -12.15 17.87 -27.06
C LEU A 367 -13.24 18.36 -28.05
N THR A 368 -12.85 19.24 -28.97
CA THR A 368 -13.75 19.81 -30.00
C THR A 368 -13.96 18.86 -31.18
N GLU A 369 -13.01 17.95 -31.39
CA GLU A 369 -13.10 16.86 -32.35
C GLU A 369 -13.43 15.57 -31.61
N PRO A 370 -14.29 14.69 -32.15
CA PRO A 370 -14.50 13.39 -31.55
C PRO A 370 -13.15 12.70 -31.47
N VAL A 371 -12.80 12.23 -30.26
CA VAL A 371 -11.66 11.33 -30.06
C VAL A 371 -11.81 10.23 -31.11
N PRO A 372 -10.75 9.87 -31.86
CA PRO A 372 -10.78 8.62 -32.62
C PRO A 372 -11.38 7.57 -31.69
N GLU A 373 -12.44 6.89 -32.13
CA GLU A 373 -13.23 5.98 -31.29
C GLU A 373 -12.28 5.25 -30.35
N PRO A 374 -12.54 5.22 -29.03
CA PRO A 374 -11.70 4.49 -28.10
C PRO A 374 -11.53 3.12 -28.73
N VAL A 375 -10.29 2.81 -29.09
CA VAL A 375 -9.93 1.62 -29.86
C VAL A 375 -10.78 0.48 -29.33
N GLU A 376 -11.65 -0.09 -30.19
CA GLU A 376 -12.55 -1.20 -29.85
C GLU A 376 -11.87 -2.09 -28.82
N ASP A 377 -12.47 -2.25 -27.63
CA ASP A 377 -11.98 -3.06 -26.49
C ASP A 377 -10.74 -3.89 -26.86
N PHE A 378 -9.60 -3.19 -26.83
CA PHE A 378 -8.35 -3.61 -27.45
C PHE A 378 -7.91 -4.92 -26.80
N ASP A 379 -8.13 -6.06 -27.47
CA ASP A 379 -7.94 -7.42 -26.93
C ASP A 379 -8.25 -7.50 -25.42
N ALA A 380 -9.51 -7.26 -25.05
CA ALA A 380 -9.95 -7.25 -23.66
C ALA A 380 -9.57 -8.52 -22.88
N GLU A 381 -9.36 -9.65 -23.58
CA GLU A 381 -8.85 -10.89 -22.98
C GLU A 381 -7.34 -10.77 -22.69
N GLY A 382 -6.53 -10.38 -23.68
CA GLY A 382 -5.08 -10.17 -23.50
C GLY A 382 -4.72 -9.10 -22.47
N GLU A 383 -5.47 -8.00 -22.37
CA GLU A 383 -5.25 -6.97 -21.33
C GLU A 383 -5.70 -7.44 -19.94
N ARG A 384 -6.81 -8.18 -19.85
CA ARG A 384 -7.25 -8.78 -18.58
C ARG A 384 -6.23 -9.79 -18.09
N GLU A 385 -5.73 -10.66 -18.97
CA GLU A 385 -4.67 -11.62 -18.66
C GLU A 385 -3.39 -10.88 -18.23
N ALA A 386 -2.97 -9.86 -18.98
CA ALA A 386 -1.79 -9.07 -18.63
C ALA A 386 -1.91 -8.43 -17.25
N ARG A 387 -3.08 -7.91 -16.88
CA ARG A 387 -3.35 -7.35 -15.55
C ARG A 387 -3.27 -8.43 -14.47
N VAL A 388 -3.89 -9.59 -14.69
CA VAL A 388 -3.83 -10.72 -13.73
C VAL A 388 -2.39 -11.18 -13.53
N PHE A 389 -1.63 -11.32 -14.60
CA PHE A 389 -0.23 -11.72 -14.55
C PHE A 389 0.66 -10.67 -13.89
N THR A 390 0.42 -9.39 -14.15
CA THR A 390 1.11 -8.28 -13.47
C THR A 390 0.87 -8.31 -11.96
N LEU A 391 -0.39 -8.42 -11.55
CA LEU A 391 -0.77 -8.55 -10.14
C LEU A 391 -0.13 -9.80 -9.50
N TRP A 392 -0.16 -10.93 -10.20
CA TRP A 392 0.46 -12.17 -9.74
C TRP A 392 1.98 -12.01 -9.55
N MET A 393 2.71 -11.49 -10.54
CA MET A 393 4.16 -11.27 -10.48
C MET A 393 4.55 -10.34 -9.33
N ASN A 394 3.84 -9.22 -9.17
CA ASN A 394 4.06 -8.30 -8.06
C ASN A 394 3.81 -8.98 -6.71
N SER A 395 2.81 -9.85 -6.64
CA SER A 395 2.45 -10.53 -5.41
C SER A 395 3.41 -11.60 -4.94
N ILE A 396 4.26 -12.13 -5.83
CA ILE A 396 5.36 -13.05 -5.47
C ILE A 396 6.68 -12.31 -5.18
N GLY A 397 6.66 -10.97 -5.20
CA GLY A 397 7.80 -10.13 -4.82
C GLY A 397 8.85 -9.95 -5.92
N VAL A 398 8.41 -9.84 -7.18
CA VAL A 398 9.26 -9.40 -8.29
C VAL A 398 9.57 -7.89 -8.15
N GLU A 399 10.83 -7.51 -8.33
CA GLU A 399 11.34 -6.14 -8.20
C GLU A 399 12.28 -5.73 -9.36
N PRO A 400 12.11 -4.55 -9.98
CA PRO A 400 11.05 -3.57 -9.72
C PRO A 400 9.67 -4.13 -10.04
N GLY A 401 8.64 -3.59 -9.37
CA GLY A 401 7.26 -4.01 -9.63
C GLY A 401 6.92 -3.88 -11.11
N VAL A 402 6.22 -4.87 -11.64
CA VAL A 402 5.69 -4.87 -13.00
C VAL A 402 4.48 -3.96 -13.03
N TYR A 403 4.45 -2.99 -13.94
CA TYR A 403 3.32 -2.09 -14.16
C TYR A 403 2.73 -2.32 -15.54
N ASN A 404 3.59 -2.50 -16.55
CA ASN A 404 3.22 -2.91 -17.89
C ASN A 404 3.91 -4.24 -18.21
N LEU A 405 3.15 -5.33 -18.21
CA LEU A 405 3.69 -6.67 -18.46
C LEU A 405 4.52 -6.75 -19.76
N PHE A 406 4.07 -6.10 -20.84
CA PHE A 406 4.68 -6.25 -22.16
C PHE A 406 5.97 -5.45 -22.32
N GLU A 407 6.15 -4.40 -21.52
CA GLU A 407 7.36 -3.58 -21.52
C GLU A 407 8.32 -4.01 -20.42
N ASP A 408 7.82 -4.22 -19.22
CA ASP A 408 8.67 -4.38 -18.04
C ASP A 408 9.43 -5.69 -18.03
N VAL A 409 8.92 -6.72 -18.71
CA VAL A 409 9.58 -8.03 -18.80
C VAL A 409 10.62 -8.11 -19.92
N LYS A 410 10.72 -7.10 -20.80
CA LYS A 410 11.60 -7.14 -21.98
C LYS A 410 13.07 -7.34 -21.64
N ASN A 411 13.54 -6.90 -20.47
CA ASN A 411 14.92 -7.12 -20.06
C ASN A 411 15.19 -8.54 -19.49
N GLY A 412 14.15 -9.37 -19.35
CA GLY A 412 14.19 -10.75 -18.84
C GLY A 412 14.34 -10.89 -17.31
N VAL A 413 14.74 -9.84 -16.59
CA VAL A 413 15.01 -9.90 -15.14
C VAL A 413 13.74 -10.25 -14.33
N PRO A 414 12.56 -9.66 -14.58
CA PRO A 414 11.34 -10.02 -13.85
C PRO A 414 10.95 -11.49 -13.98
N ILE A 415 11.08 -12.06 -15.19
CA ILE A 415 10.77 -13.47 -15.46
C ILE A 415 11.75 -14.38 -14.72
N ILE A 416 13.04 -14.05 -14.73
CA ILE A 416 14.07 -14.79 -13.99
C ILE A 416 13.83 -14.72 -12.48
N GLN A 417 13.49 -13.54 -11.95
CA GLN A 417 13.13 -13.40 -10.53
C GLN A 417 11.93 -14.27 -10.17
N ALA A 418 10.89 -14.32 -11.02
CA ALA A 418 9.75 -15.19 -10.80
C ALA A 418 10.18 -16.67 -10.68
N PHE A 419 11.12 -17.15 -11.52
CA PHE A 419 11.69 -18.50 -11.36
C PHE A 419 12.37 -18.70 -10.00
N ASP A 420 13.21 -17.77 -9.55
CA ASP A 420 13.90 -17.88 -8.25
C ASP A 420 12.93 -17.82 -7.07
N LYS A 421 11.84 -17.06 -7.18
CA LYS A 421 10.79 -16.98 -6.15
C LYS A 421 9.97 -18.27 -6.07
N LEU A 422 9.66 -18.90 -7.20
CA LEU A 422 8.93 -20.16 -7.24
C LEU A 422 9.80 -21.35 -6.86
N ILE A 423 11.05 -21.34 -7.30
CA ILE A 423 12.02 -22.41 -7.08
C ILE A 423 13.31 -21.76 -6.57
N PRO A 424 13.43 -21.56 -5.25
CA PRO A 424 14.62 -20.95 -4.65
C PRO A 424 15.90 -21.67 -5.06
N GLY A 425 16.86 -20.93 -5.62
CA GLY A 425 18.14 -21.47 -6.08
C GLY A 425 18.12 -22.05 -7.50
N SER A 426 17.01 -21.93 -8.24
CA SER A 426 16.95 -22.30 -9.66
C SER A 426 17.75 -21.37 -10.56
N VAL A 427 18.05 -20.15 -10.09
CA VAL A 427 18.69 -19.11 -10.87
C VAL A 427 20.17 -18.96 -10.51
N ILE A 428 21.02 -19.03 -11.54
CA ILE A 428 22.44 -18.69 -11.46
C ILE A 428 22.58 -17.20 -11.78
N TRP A 429 22.46 -16.36 -10.75
CA TRP A 429 22.48 -14.90 -10.88
C TRP A 429 23.73 -14.32 -11.55
N ARG A 430 24.85 -15.06 -11.59
CA ARG A 430 26.07 -14.68 -12.31
C ARG A 430 25.89 -14.65 -13.84
N ARG A 431 24.89 -15.36 -14.38
CA ARG A 431 24.55 -15.37 -15.82
C ARG A 431 23.60 -14.24 -16.22
N VAL A 432 23.10 -13.46 -15.25
CA VAL A 432 22.05 -12.46 -15.46
C VAL A 432 22.66 -11.07 -15.58
N ASN A 433 22.42 -10.41 -16.70
CA ASN A 433 22.76 -9.02 -16.91
C ASN A 433 21.79 -8.13 -16.12
N LYS A 434 22.29 -7.33 -15.18
CA LYS A 434 21.46 -6.40 -14.41
C LYS A 434 21.45 -5.01 -15.04
N PRO A 435 20.31 -4.30 -15.00
CA PRO A 435 20.26 -2.90 -15.43
C PRO A 435 21.19 -2.06 -14.57
N SER A 436 21.96 -1.18 -15.20
CA SER A 436 22.77 -0.22 -14.47
C SER A 436 21.83 0.74 -13.75
N ALA A 437 22.07 1.02 -12.46
CA ALA A 437 21.37 2.10 -11.78
C ALA A 437 21.62 3.40 -12.56
N MET A 438 20.58 4.20 -12.80
CA MET A 438 20.68 5.47 -13.55
C MET A 438 21.92 6.27 -13.11
N PRO A 439 22.83 6.66 -14.01
CA PRO A 439 23.92 7.54 -13.66
C PRO A 439 23.37 8.95 -13.40
N THR A 440 23.63 9.47 -12.21
CA THR A 440 23.35 10.85 -11.77
C THR A 440 24.43 11.84 -12.23
N SER A 441 25.00 11.68 -13.43
CA SER A 441 25.98 12.63 -13.99
C SER A 441 26.25 12.42 -15.49
N PRO A 442 26.72 13.48 -16.19
CA PRO A 442 26.48 13.67 -17.61
C PRO A 442 27.34 12.76 -18.50
N VAL A 443 26.76 12.47 -19.66
CA VAL A 443 27.31 11.83 -20.86
C VAL A 443 28.84 11.95 -20.94
N ARG A 444 29.52 10.81 -20.94
CA ARG A 444 30.88 10.68 -21.49
C ARG A 444 30.83 9.74 -22.69
N SER A 445 31.06 10.35 -23.85
CA SER A 445 31.58 9.82 -25.12
C SER A 445 31.16 8.41 -25.56
N MET A 446 30.35 8.43 -26.62
CA MET A 446 30.13 7.36 -27.60
C MET A 446 31.44 6.71 -28.07
N ASP A 447 31.45 5.38 -28.09
CA ASP A 447 32.02 4.60 -29.19
C ASP A 447 30.83 4.20 -30.10
N GLU A 448 30.97 4.38 -31.41
CA GLU A 448 29.90 4.62 -32.39
C GLU A 448 29.26 3.37 -33.06
N ASP A 449 29.46 2.13 -32.60
CA ASP A 449 29.15 0.95 -33.45
C ASP A 449 28.12 -0.09 -32.91
N GLU A 450 27.32 0.19 -31.87
CA GLU A 450 26.23 -0.73 -31.44
C GLU A 450 24.83 -0.12 -31.61
N GLU A 451 24.31 -0.18 -32.84
CA GLU A 451 22.94 0.22 -33.21
C GLU A 451 21.87 -0.75 -32.66
N GLY A 452 21.08 -0.25 -31.70
CA GLY A 452 19.78 -0.81 -31.34
C GLY A 452 19.11 0.05 -30.26
N PRO A 453 17.80 0.30 -30.30
CA PRO A 453 17.11 1.02 -29.23
C PRO A 453 17.36 0.31 -27.90
N LEU A 454 17.81 1.05 -26.89
CA LEU A 454 17.91 0.55 -25.51
C LEU A 454 16.49 0.19 -25.03
N PRO A 455 16.22 -1.05 -24.57
CA PRO A 455 14.97 -1.35 -23.89
C PRO A 455 14.74 -0.40 -22.70
N PRO A 456 13.48 -0.15 -22.30
CA PRO A 456 13.07 0.94 -21.39
C PRO A 456 13.75 0.98 -20.00
N GLN A 457 14.54 -0.04 -19.66
CA GLN A 457 15.17 -0.24 -18.35
C GLN A 457 16.71 -0.19 -18.39
N GLY A 458 17.33 0.30 -19.47
CA GLY A 458 18.77 0.60 -19.51
C GLY A 458 19.71 -0.59 -19.68
N LEU A 459 19.22 -1.73 -20.21
CA LEU A 459 20.07 -2.79 -20.78
C LEU A 459 20.25 -2.54 -22.28
N SER A 460 21.35 -3.02 -22.88
CA SER A 460 21.40 -3.17 -24.35
C SER A 460 20.50 -4.30 -24.80
N ARG A 461 19.97 -4.22 -26.04
CA ARG A 461 19.12 -5.26 -26.62
C ARG A 461 19.80 -6.63 -26.56
N PHE A 462 21.09 -6.70 -26.86
CA PHE A 462 21.87 -7.95 -26.79
C PHE A 462 21.83 -8.59 -25.38
N LYS A 463 22.12 -7.81 -24.33
CA LYS A 463 22.08 -8.31 -22.94
C LYS A 463 20.67 -8.71 -22.50
N ALA A 464 19.65 -8.01 -22.99
CA ALA A 464 18.25 -8.37 -22.76
C ALA A 464 17.90 -9.71 -23.43
N VAL A 465 18.40 -9.95 -24.65
CA VAL A 465 18.23 -11.24 -25.34
C VAL A 465 18.92 -12.36 -24.58
N GLU A 466 20.14 -12.15 -24.06
CA GLU A 466 20.83 -13.14 -23.21
C GLU A 466 20.02 -13.51 -21.97
N ASN A 467 19.48 -12.52 -21.27
CA ASN A 467 18.62 -12.75 -20.10
C ASN A 467 17.37 -13.54 -20.48
N ASN A 468 16.65 -13.13 -21.52
CA ASN A 468 15.43 -13.82 -21.93
C ASN A 468 15.71 -15.23 -22.47
N ASN A 469 16.84 -15.45 -23.15
CA ASN A 469 17.26 -16.80 -23.54
C ASN A 469 17.49 -17.67 -22.30
N TYR A 470 18.11 -17.14 -21.25
CA TYR A 470 18.27 -17.84 -19.99
C TYR A 470 16.92 -18.13 -19.31
N ALA A 471 15.97 -17.20 -19.36
CA ALA A 471 14.61 -17.44 -18.88
C ALA A 471 13.92 -18.60 -19.64
N ILE A 472 14.10 -18.67 -20.98
CA ILE A 472 13.60 -19.77 -21.79
C ILE A 472 14.31 -21.10 -21.46
N GLU A 473 15.63 -21.08 -21.18
CA GLU A 473 16.35 -22.27 -20.68
C GLU A 473 15.78 -22.79 -19.37
N LEU A 474 15.53 -21.89 -18.40
CA LEU A 474 14.88 -22.22 -17.13
C LEU A 474 13.50 -22.82 -17.34
N ALA A 475 12.71 -22.25 -18.26
CA ALA A 475 11.38 -22.75 -18.58
C ALA A 475 11.43 -24.18 -19.15
N LYS A 476 12.34 -24.44 -20.10
CA LYS A 476 12.56 -25.77 -20.67
C LYS A 476 13.03 -26.78 -19.63
N ALA A 477 13.96 -26.38 -18.75
CA ALA A 477 14.45 -27.22 -17.66
C ALA A 477 13.32 -27.63 -16.69
N ASN A 478 12.33 -26.76 -16.51
CA ASN A 478 11.13 -27.00 -15.69
C ASN A 478 9.96 -27.63 -16.47
N LYS A 479 10.23 -28.21 -17.65
CA LYS A 479 9.23 -28.92 -18.49
C LYS A 479 8.04 -28.06 -18.91
N MET A 480 8.21 -26.75 -18.99
CA MET A 480 7.21 -25.86 -19.58
C MET A 480 7.13 -26.10 -21.10
N HIS A 481 5.93 -26.01 -21.66
CA HIS A 481 5.67 -26.15 -23.08
C HIS A 481 6.00 -24.85 -23.83
N ILE A 482 7.28 -24.62 -24.05
CA ILE A 482 7.83 -23.43 -24.71
C ILE A 482 8.29 -23.79 -26.13
N VAL A 483 7.32 -24.12 -26.99
CA VAL A 483 7.57 -24.50 -28.39
C VAL A 483 7.52 -23.24 -29.25
N GLY A 484 8.59 -22.99 -30.00
CA GLY A 484 8.64 -21.85 -30.94
C GLY A 484 8.85 -20.48 -30.30
N ILE A 485 9.13 -20.38 -29.00
CA ILE A 485 9.42 -19.12 -28.30
C ILE A 485 10.93 -19.00 -28.08
N GLN A 486 11.49 -17.86 -28.46
CA GLN A 486 12.89 -17.48 -28.30
C GLN A 486 13.04 -16.26 -27.38
N GLY A 487 14.23 -16.03 -26.84
CA GLY A 487 14.47 -14.85 -25.98
C GLY A 487 14.25 -13.53 -26.72
N ALA A 488 14.55 -13.47 -28.03
CA ALA A 488 14.30 -12.30 -28.86
C ALA A 488 12.80 -11.95 -28.96
N ASP A 489 11.92 -12.94 -28.98
CA ASP A 489 10.47 -12.71 -29.03
C ASP A 489 9.95 -11.93 -27.81
N LEU A 490 10.55 -12.19 -26.64
CA LEU A 490 10.20 -11.50 -25.40
C LEU A 490 10.77 -10.08 -25.37
N VAL A 491 12.00 -9.90 -25.86
CA VAL A 491 12.64 -8.57 -25.98
C VAL A 491 11.87 -7.67 -26.95
N ASP A 492 11.40 -8.25 -28.06
CA ASP A 492 10.62 -7.55 -29.08
C ASP A 492 9.17 -7.29 -28.65
N GLY A 493 8.75 -7.73 -27.45
CA GLY A 493 7.44 -7.40 -26.88
C GLY A 493 6.28 -8.18 -27.49
N LYS A 494 6.50 -9.40 -28.03
CA LYS A 494 5.43 -10.18 -28.66
C LYS A 494 4.39 -10.62 -27.62
N LYS A 495 3.26 -9.88 -27.55
CA LYS A 495 2.22 -9.99 -26.51
C LYS A 495 1.80 -11.43 -26.22
N THR A 496 1.36 -12.19 -27.22
CA THR A 496 0.90 -13.58 -27.07
C THR A 496 1.97 -14.51 -26.48
N LEU A 497 3.24 -14.30 -26.82
CA LEU A 497 4.34 -15.14 -26.35
C LEU A 497 4.73 -14.79 -24.91
N ILE A 498 4.68 -13.50 -24.55
CA ILE A 498 4.85 -13.03 -23.16
C ILE A 498 3.74 -13.61 -22.28
N LEU A 499 2.47 -13.47 -22.69
CA LEU A 499 1.33 -14.06 -21.96
C LEU A 499 1.52 -15.57 -21.80
N GLY A 500 1.91 -16.29 -22.87
CA GLY A 500 2.16 -17.72 -22.82
C GLY A 500 3.26 -18.15 -21.85
N VAL A 501 4.36 -17.40 -21.77
CA VAL A 501 5.47 -17.69 -20.82
C VAL A 501 5.02 -17.44 -19.38
N VAL A 502 4.40 -16.28 -19.11
CA VAL A 502 4.02 -15.87 -17.75
C VAL A 502 2.85 -16.72 -17.24
N TRP A 503 1.90 -17.08 -18.09
CA TRP A 503 0.85 -18.05 -17.79
C TRP A 503 1.44 -19.38 -17.34
N GLN A 504 2.40 -19.93 -18.08
CA GLN A 504 2.99 -21.22 -17.72
C GLN A 504 3.78 -21.17 -16.41
N LEU A 505 4.41 -20.03 -16.11
CA LEU A 505 5.04 -19.79 -14.81
C LEU A 505 4.00 -19.78 -13.68
N MET A 506 2.89 -19.06 -13.86
CA MET A 506 1.78 -19.03 -12.91
C MET A 506 1.16 -20.42 -12.73
N ARG A 507 0.94 -21.16 -13.82
CA ARG A 507 0.43 -22.54 -13.81
C ARG A 507 1.38 -23.48 -13.07
N MET A 508 2.69 -23.34 -13.27
CA MET A 508 3.70 -24.10 -12.55
C MET A 508 3.63 -23.83 -11.04
N SER A 509 3.51 -22.55 -10.65
CA SER A 509 3.30 -22.16 -9.25
C SER A 509 2.09 -22.86 -8.63
N ILE A 510 0.93 -22.78 -9.29
CA ILE A 510 -0.30 -23.46 -8.84
C ILE A 510 -0.08 -24.96 -8.72
N THR A 511 0.55 -25.58 -9.72
CA THR A 511 0.81 -27.02 -9.75
C THR A 511 1.73 -27.45 -8.61
N GLN A 512 2.78 -26.69 -8.31
CA GLN A 512 3.70 -26.97 -7.21
C GLN A 512 3.03 -26.78 -5.84
N THR A 513 2.25 -25.71 -5.68
CA THR A 513 1.47 -25.49 -4.45
C THR A 513 0.51 -26.65 -4.22
N LEU A 514 -0.26 -27.05 -5.23
CA LEU A 514 -1.21 -28.16 -5.09
C LEU A 514 -0.50 -29.51 -4.88
N ALA A 515 0.64 -29.74 -5.53
CA ALA A 515 1.45 -30.93 -5.31
C ALA A 515 2.02 -30.99 -3.88
N SER A 516 2.39 -29.84 -3.28
CA SER A 516 2.87 -29.77 -1.90
C SER A 516 1.81 -30.11 -0.85
N LEU A 517 0.53 -29.96 -1.20
CA LEU A 517 -0.60 -30.34 -0.34
C LEU A 517 -0.91 -31.85 -0.41
N ASN A 518 -0.37 -32.55 -1.41
CA ASN A 518 -0.59 -33.99 -1.58
C ASN A 518 0.60 -34.78 -1.01
N PRO A 519 0.40 -35.71 -0.06
CA PRO A 519 1.47 -36.56 0.47
C PRO A 519 2.26 -37.32 -0.60
N ASN A 520 1.64 -37.59 -1.75
CA ASN A 520 2.24 -38.31 -2.86
C ASN A 520 3.06 -37.42 -3.81
N GLY A 521 3.14 -36.10 -3.54
CA GLY A 521 3.90 -35.13 -4.34
C GLY A 521 3.38 -34.92 -5.76
N ARG A 522 2.17 -35.41 -6.07
CA ARG A 522 1.51 -35.23 -7.38
C ARG A 522 0.44 -34.15 -7.29
N PRO A 523 0.37 -33.24 -8.26
CA PRO A 523 -0.72 -32.26 -8.31
C PRO A 523 -2.06 -32.99 -8.49
N PRO A 524 -3.13 -32.58 -7.80
CA PRO A 524 -4.48 -33.09 -8.01
C PRO A 524 -4.94 -32.76 -9.43
N SER A 525 -5.63 -33.71 -10.06
CA SER A 525 -6.25 -33.47 -11.36
C SER A 525 -7.52 -32.62 -11.23
N ASP A 526 -7.99 -32.03 -12.33
CA ASP A 526 -9.29 -31.33 -12.36
C ASP A 526 -10.44 -32.20 -11.84
N GLN A 527 -10.39 -33.52 -12.08
CA GLN A 527 -11.38 -34.46 -11.55
C GLN A 527 -11.25 -34.65 -10.04
N ASP A 528 -10.04 -34.66 -9.50
CA ASP A 528 -9.80 -34.74 -8.06
C ASP A 528 -10.30 -33.47 -7.36
N MET A 529 -10.04 -32.30 -7.96
CA MET A 529 -10.54 -31.02 -7.47
C MET A 529 -12.07 -30.93 -7.53
N LEU A 530 -12.68 -31.36 -8.63
CA LEU A 530 -14.14 -31.38 -8.79
C LEU A 530 -14.80 -32.33 -7.79
N ARG A 531 -14.20 -33.52 -7.58
CA ARG A 531 -14.68 -34.48 -6.59
C ARG A 531 -14.59 -33.89 -5.18
N TRP A 532 -13.44 -33.33 -4.82
CA TRP A 532 -13.24 -32.67 -3.53
C TRP A 532 -14.24 -31.54 -3.30
N ALA A 533 -14.48 -30.69 -4.29
CA ALA A 533 -15.44 -29.59 -4.18
C ALA A 533 -16.86 -30.11 -3.94
N ASN A 534 -17.30 -31.10 -4.72
CA ASN A 534 -18.62 -31.73 -4.57
C ASN A 534 -18.79 -32.45 -3.23
N GLU A 535 -17.79 -33.18 -2.78
CA GLU A 535 -17.81 -33.86 -1.47
C GLU A 535 -17.86 -32.85 -0.33
N THR A 536 -17.08 -31.78 -0.41
CA THR A 536 -17.05 -30.71 0.60
C THR A 536 -18.39 -29.97 0.65
N ALA A 537 -18.96 -29.62 -0.51
CA ALA A 537 -20.27 -28.97 -0.59
C ALA A 537 -21.41 -29.87 -0.04
N LYS A 538 -21.39 -31.17 -0.35
CA LYS A 538 -22.35 -32.15 0.18
C LYS A 538 -22.22 -32.38 1.68
N LYS A 539 -21.01 -32.32 2.23
CA LYS A 539 -20.78 -32.45 3.69
C LYS A 539 -21.43 -31.31 4.47
N SER A 540 -21.33 -30.07 3.97
CA SER A 540 -21.97 -28.92 4.61
C SER A 540 -23.47 -28.84 4.31
N HIS A 541 -23.86 -29.16 3.07
CA HIS A 541 -25.25 -29.09 2.61
C HIS A 541 -25.61 -30.33 1.77
N PRO A 542 -26.27 -31.35 2.37
CA PRO A 542 -26.54 -32.63 1.69
C PRO A 542 -27.41 -32.54 0.42
N GLN A 543 -28.17 -31.46 0.27
CA GLN A 543 -29.07 -31.21 -0.87
C GLN A 543 -28.36 -30.49 -2.04
N THR A 544 -27.08 -30.14 -1.91
CA THR A 544 -26.35 -29.46 -2.97
C THR A 544 -26.20 -30.36 -4.19
N THR A 545 -26.64 -29.85 -5.34
CA THR A 545 -26.49 -30.55 -6.61
C THR A 545 -25.00 -30.57 -6.99
N PRO A 546 -24.41 -31.75 -7.26
CA PRO A 546 -23.00 -31.83 -7.61
C PRO A 546 -22.75 -31.22 -8.99
N LEU A 547 -21.70 -30.42 -9.07
CA LEU A 547 -21.19 -29.85 -10.31
C LEU A 547 -20.61 -30.95 -11.20
N ARG A 548 -20.90 -30.89 -12.51
CA ARG A 548 -20.37 -31.86 -13.47
C ARG A 548 -19.02 -31.44 -14.05
N SER A 549 -18.71 -30.15 -14.02
CA SER A 549 -17.44 -29.60 -14.47
C SER A 549 -17.24 -28.18 -13.91
N PHE A 550 -16.05 -27.60 -14.09
CA PHE A 550 -15.82 -26.17 -13.80
C PHE A 550 -16.49 -25.21 -14.80
N LYS A 551 -17.12 -25.73 -15.86
CA LYS A 551 -17.92 -24.96 -16.83
C LYS A 551 -19.43 -25.13 -16.61
N ASP A 552 -19.82 -25.70 -15.48
CA ASP A 552 -21.23 -25.96 -15.19
C ASP A 552 -21.97 -24.61 -15.04
N PRO A 553 -23.11 -24.39 -15.74
CA PRO A 553 -23.86 -23.14 -15.67
C PRO A 553 -24.29 -22.76 -14.28
N ALA A 554 -24.38 -23.71 -13.34
CA ALA A 554 -24.73 -23.45 -11.96
C ALA A 554 -23.70 -22.62 -11.17
N ILE A 555 -22.51 -22.37 -11.73
CA ILE A 555 -21.42 -21.59 -11.12
C ILE A 555 -21.45 -20.12 -11.57
N SER A 556 -22.09 -19.83 -12.72
CA SER A 556 -22.23 -18.49 -13.31
C SER A 556 -23.50 -17.81 -12.81
#